data_AF-A0A1W5D2Z6-F1
#
_entry.id   AF-A0A1W5D2Z6-F1
#
_cell.length_a   1.000
_cell.length_b   1.000
_cell.length_c   1.000
_cell.angle_alpha   90.00
_cell.angle_beta   90.00
_cell.angle_gamma   90.00
#
_symmetry.space_group_name_H-M   'P 1'
#
loop_
_entity.id
_entity.type
_entity.pdbx_description
1 polymer ?
#
loop_
_entity_poly.entity_id
_entity_poly.type
_entity_poly.pdbx_seq_one_letter_code
_entity_poly.pdbx_strand_id
1 'polypeptide(L)'
;MAHLIYVTQAAWMDTNPNDVVTVLLVNSDNASPSDLSLQFEAANITSYTYTPPTTSTAIATWPTLESLIANGTRLMTFVASLDPSTNTATPYLMDEFTFIWENPYDVTSLSNFSCIPERPAAVDGNIEAAVSSGRMALMNHFLDEEQGFGIEIPDIGNISITNAPSGGTGNLGGTAANCTALWGKPPNYILVDFFDQGPAITTVDKLNGITPVGRTGPTASQMASATSAASPRPTTMSGCSTRSWTWATGVAAVLVWCFM
;
A
#
# COMPACT_ATOMS: atom_id res chain seq x y z
N MET A 1 3.75 -6.96 17.60
CA MET A 1 3.87 -5.55 17.17
C MET A 1 2.71 -5.10 16.28
N ALA A 2 2.10 -5.98 15.47
CA ALA A 2 0.87 -5.69 14.71
C ALA A 2 -0.23 -5.02 15.55
N HIS A 3 -0.52 -5.56 16.74
CA HIS A 3 -1.45 -4.96 17.71
C HIS A 3 -1.18 -3.47 18.00
N LEU A 4 0.08 -3.06 18.19
CA LEU A 4 0.41 -1.66 18.48
C LEU A 4 0.16 -0.74 17.27
N ILE A 5 0.40 -1.24 16.05
CA ILE A 5 0.12 -0.48 14.83
C ILE A 5 -1.36 -0.22 14.70
N TYR A 6 -2.18 -1.25 14.79
CA TYR A 6 -3.62 -1.09 14.68
C TYR A 6 -4.18 -0.20 15.80
N VAL A 7 -3.64 -0.27 17.03
CA VAL A 7 -4.02 0.64 18.12
C VAL A 7 -3.70 2.08 17.78
N THR A 8 -2.51 2.37 17.24
CA THR A 8 -2.16 3.73 16.81
C THR A 8 -3.01 4.21 15.64
N GLN A 9 -3.40 3.31 14.74
CA GLN A 9 -4.31 3.61 13.64
C GLN A 9 -5.71 3.94 14.15
N ALA A 10 -6.26 3.15 15.07
CA ALA A 10 -7.57 3.42 15.66
C ALA A 10 -7.61 4.81 16.32
N ALA A 11 -6.62 5.11 17.18
CA ALA A 11 -6.51 6.42 17.83
C ALA A 11 -6.36 7.58 16.83
N TRP A 12 -5.57 7.38 15.77
CA TRP A 12 -5.46 8.37 14.71
C TRP A 12 -6.77 8.55 13.97
N MET A 13 -7.44 7.46 13.62
CA MET A 13 -8.70 7.51 12.93
C MET A 13 -9.72 8.27 13.78
N ASP A 14 -9.82 8.04 15.09
CA ASP A 14 -10.71 8.78 15.99
C ASP A 14 -10.59 10.32 15.84
N THR A 15 -9.37 10.83 15.67
CA THR A 15 -9.10 12.27 15.54
C THR A 15 -9.13 12.80 14.11
N ASN A 16 -9.28 11.93 13.11
CA ASN A 16 -9.26 12.28 11.69
C ASN A 16 -10.53 11.74 10.98
N PRO A 17 -11.73 12.22 11.35
CA PRO A 17 -13.00 11.62 10.94
C PRO A 17 -13.29 11.71 9.42
N ASN A 18 -12.63 12.64 8.72
CA ASN A 18 -12.82 12.86 7.28
C ASN A 18 -11.79 12.14 6.41
N ASP A 19 -10.92 11.32 7.01
CA ASP A 19 -9.90 10.58 6.29
C ASP A 19 -10.31 9.12 6.09
N VAL A 20 -9.98 8.58 4.92
CA VAL A 20 -10.08 7.16 4.58
C VAL A 20 -8.68 6.55 4.57
N VAL A 21 -8.52 5.42 5.24
CA VAL A 21 -7.26 4.68 5.34
C VAL A 21 -7.36 3.40 4.53
N THR A 22 -6.31 3.11 3.75
CA THR A 22 -6.13 1.78 3.14
C THR A 22 -4.95 1.09 3.79
N VAL A 23 -5.15 -0.15 4.23
CA VAL A 23 -4.07 -1.03 4.70
C VAL A 23 -3.83 -2.07 3.62
N LEU A 24 -2.59 -2.16 3.17
CA LEU A 24 -2.11 -3.29 2.39
C LEU A 24 -1.26 -4.15 3.32
N LEU A 25 -1.73 -5.34 3.65
CA LEU A 25 -1.07 -6.24 4.58
C LEU A 25 -0.37 -7.35 3.82
N VAL A 26 0.96 -7.37 3.87
CA VAL A 26 1.75 -8.48 3.32
C VAL A 26 1.74 -9.62 4.34
N ASN A 27 1.07 -10.72 3.98
CA ASN A 27 0.85 -11.89 4.83
C ASN A 27 1.87 -13.00 4.55
N SER A 28 3.16 -12.67 4.66
CA SER A 28 4.25 -13.61 4.31
C SER A 28 4.23 -14.91 5.10
N ASP A 29 3.68 -14.88 6.32
CA ASP A 29 3.63 -16.03 7.22
C ASP A 29 2.35 -16.85 7.10
N ASN A 30 1.49 -16.53 6.12
CA ASN A 30 0.22 -17.21 5.89
C ASN A 30 -0.66 -17.25 7.15
N ALA A 31 -0.70 -16.15 7.91
CA ALA A 31 -1.61 -16.03 9.05
C ALA A 31 -3.05 -16.19 8.58
N SER A 32 -3.86 -16.90 9.36
CA SER A 32 -5.26 -17.12 9.01
C SER A 32 -6.07 -15.82 9.11
N PRO A 33 -7.20 -15.68 8.37
CA PRO A 33 -8.10 -14.54 8.55
C PRO A 33 -8.55 -14.34 10.01
N SER A 34 -8.76 -15.44 10.75
CA SER A 34 -9.08 -15.38 12.18
C SER A 34 -7.95 -14.79 13.02
N ASP A 35 -6.70 -15.17 12.77
CA ASP A 35 -5.56 -14.64 13.52
C ASP A 35 -5.36 -13.15 13.28
N LEU A 36 -5.54 -12.71 12.03
CA LEU A 36 -5.50 -11.31 11.65
C LEU A 36 -6.66 -10.52 12.30
N SER A 37 -7.88 -11.07 12.28
CA SER A 37 -9.05 -10.43 12.91
C SER A 37 -8.87 -10.21 14.40
N LEU A 38 -8.26 -11.16 15.12
CA LEU A 38 -7.96 -10.99 16.55
C LEU A 38 -7.06 -9.76 16.80
N GLN A 39 -6.15 -9.42 15.88
CA GLN A 39 -5.33 -8.21 16.00
C GLN A 39 -6.14 -6.93 15.76
N PHE A 40 -7.06 -6.95 14.78
CA PHE A 40 -7.97 -5.83 14.50
C PHE A 40 -8.93 -5.58 15.66
N GLU A 41 -9.50 -6.66 16.23
CA GLU A 41 -10.39 -6.60 17.39
C GLU A 41 -9.66 -6.08 18.62
N ALA A 42 -8.48 -6.64 18.91
CA ALA A 42 -7.69 -6.20 20.06
C ALA A 42 -7.32 -4.71 19.95
N ALA A 43 -7.14 -4.21 18.73
CA ALA A 43 -6.85 -2.81 18.47
C ALA A 43 -8.08 -1.89 18.40
N ASN A 44 -9.29 -2.44 18.54
CA ASN A 44 -10.55 -1.71 18.44
C ASN A 44 -10.69 -0.93 17.12
N ILE A 45 -10.24 -1.52 16.00
CA ILE A 45 -10.29 -0.88 14.68
C ILE A 45 -11.38 -1.46 13.76
N THR A 46 -12.01 -2.57 14.16
CA THR A 46 -13.03 -3.27 13.37
C THR A 46 -14.24 -2.41 13.05
N SER A 47 -14.62 -1.47 13.91
CA SER A 47 -15.72 -0.53 13.68
C SER A 47 -15.53 0.39 12.49
N TYR A 48 -14.28 0.56 12.02
CA TYR A 48 -13.97 1.38 10.84
C TYR A 48 -13.95 0.59 9.54
N THR A 49 -14.02 -0.74 9.61
CA THR A 49 -13.73 -1.59 8.45
C THR A 49 -14.83 -1.52 7.38
N TYR A 50 -14.41 -1.43 6.13
CA TYR A 50 -15.29 -1.61 4.97
C TYR A 50 -15.41 -3.10 4.64
N THR A 51 -16.65 -3.56 4.44
CA THR A 51 -16.95 -4.91 3.94
C THR A 51 -17.46 -4.80 2.52
N PRO A 52 -16.81 -5.46 1.53
CA PRO A 52 -17.28 -5.47 0.16
C PRO A 52 -18.57 -6.30 -0.01
N PRO A 53 -19.37 -6.04 -1.06
CA PRO A 53 -20.56 -6.84 -1.37
C PRO A 53 -20.26 -8.27 -1.81
N THR A 54 -19.01 -8.56 -2.18
CA THR A 54 -18.50 -9.87 -2.59
C THR A 54 -17.03 -9.97 -2.16
N THR A 55 -16.59 -11.16 -1.77
CA THR A 55 -15.20 -11.44 -1.38
C THR A 55 -14.43 -12.21 -2.44
N SER A 56 -15.08 -12.70 -3.50
CA SER A 56 -14.51 -13.67 -4.46
C SER A 56 -14.38 -13.14 -5.89
N THR A 57 -14.85 -11.93 -6.15
CA THR A 57 -14.83 -11.33 -7.49
C THR A 57 -14.55 -9.83 -7.40
N ALA A 58 -13.86 -9.28 -8.40
CA ALA A 58 -13.63 -7.85 -8.51
C ALA A 58 -14.95 -7.05 -8.52
N ILE A 59 -14.88 -5.83 -8.00
CA ILE A 59 -16.05 -4.93 -7.85
C ILE A 59 -15.99 -3.87 -8.94
N ALA A 60 -17.04 -3.82 -9.77
CA ALA A 60 -17.13 -2.86 -10.87
C ALA A 60 -17.27 -1.41 -10.38
N THR A 61 -17.90 -1.17 -9.24
CA THR A 61 -18.12 0.17 -8.68
C THR A 61 -17.84 0.19 -7.19
N TRP A 62 -16.73 0.82 -6.82
CA TRP A 62 -16.37 1.05 -5.43
C TRP A 62 -17.18 2.21 -4.84
N PRO A 63 -17.44 2.22 -3.53
CA PRO A 63 -17.96 3.40 -2.85
C PRO A 63 -17.07 4.62 -3.07
N THR A 64 -17.67 5.81 -3.06
CA THR A 64 -16.90 7.05 -3.02
C THR A 64 -16.25 7.24 -1.65
N LEU A 65 -15.17 8.02 -1.58
CA LEU A 65 -14.55 8.39 -0.29
C LEU A 65 -15.56 9.06 0.65
N GLU A 66 -16.43 9.92 0.12
CA GLU A 66 -17.52 10.56 0.87
C GLU A 66 -18.48 9.53 1.48
N SER A 67 -18.86 8.49 0.74
CA SER A 67 -19.73 7.42 1.25
C SER A 67 -19.06 6.60 2.35
N LEU A 68 -17.76 6.28 2.19
CA LEU A 68 -16.99 5.59 3.23
C LEU A 68 -16.91 6.40 4.53
N ILE A 69 -16.70 7.72 4.41
CA ILE A 69 -16.70 8.65 5.55
C ILE A 69 -18.08 8.71 6.20
N ALA A 70 -19.14 8.95 5.42
CA ALA A 70 -20.51 9.11 5.93
C ALA A 70 -21.01 7.84 6.64
N ASN A 71 -20.60 6.66 6.18
CA ASN A 71 -20.96 5.38 6.80
C ASN A 71 -20.04 4.95 7.95
N GLY A 72 -18.95 5.69 8.20
CA GLY A 72 -17.95 5.32 9.21
C GLY A 72 -17.08 4.12 8.83
N THR A 73 -17.24 3.55 7.63
CA THR A 73 -16.50 2.38 7.12
C THR A 73 -15.25 2.81 6.34
N ARG A 74 -14.41 3.62 6.98
CA ARG A 74 -13.30 4.36 6.38
C ARG A 74 -11.93 3.67 6.49
N LEU A 75 -11.91 2.37 6.80
CA LEU A 75 -10.74 1.51 6.76
C LEU A 75 -10.95 0.40 5.72
N MET A 76 -10.19 0.43 4.63
CA MET A 76 -10.16 -0.63 3.63
C MET A 76 -8.91 -1.48 3.85
N THR A 77 -9.03 -2.81 3.96
CA THR A 77 -7.88 -3.69 4.18
C THR A 77 -7.79 -4.71 3.06
N PHE A 78 -6.65 -4.70 2.36
CA PHE A 78 -6.26 -5.71 1.38
C PHE A 78 -5.11 -6.53 1.95
N VAL A 79 -5.14 -7.85 1.77
CA VAL A 79 -4.18 -8.78 2.32
C VAL A 79 -3.56 -9.59 1.20
N ALA A 80 -2.23 -9.60 1.14
CA ALA A 80 -1.39 -10.23 0.13
C ALA A 80 -0.73 -11.49 0.73
N SER A 81 -1.33 -12.68 0.68
CA SER A 81 -2.65 -13.03 0.13
C SER A 81 -3.55 -13.69 1.17
N LEU A 82 -4.83 -13.85 0.84
CA LEU A 82 -5.78 -14.70 1.58
C LEU A 82 -6.52 -15.63 0.61
N ASP A 83 -6.98 -16.78 1.12
CA ASP A 83 -7.97 -17.58 0.39
C ASP A 83 -9.39 -17.09 0.71
N PRO A 84 -10.06 -16.35 -0.21
CA PRO A 84 -11.38 -15.81 0.04
C PRO A 84 -12.45 -16.90 0.23
N SER A 85 -12.22 -18.13 -0.26
CA SER A 85 -13.17 -19.24 -0.08
C SER A 85 -13.23 -19.74 1.36
N THR A 86 -12.17 -19.51 2.14
CA THR A 86 -12.08 -19.89 3.55
C THR A 86 -12.38 -18.73 4.50
N ASN A 87 -12.32 -17.48 4.01
CA ASN A 87 -12.60 -16.28 4.79
C ASN A 87 -14.11 -15.93 4.83
N THR A 88 -14.88 -16.69 5.60
CA THR A 88 -16.34 -16.44 5.76
C THR A 88 -16.69 -15.56 6.97
N ALA A 89 -15.81 -15.51 7.98
CA ALA A 89 -16.05 -14.80 9.24
C ALA A 89 -15.57 -13.34 9.23
N THR A 90 -14.60 -13.00 8.36
CA THR A 90 -13.91 -11.70 8.39
C THR A 90 -13.87 -11.07 6.99
N PRO A 91 -15.03 -10.83 6.36
CA PRO A 91 -15.13 -10.42 4.95
C PRO A 91 -14.53 -9.04 4.66
N TYR A 92 -14.23 -8.25 5.69
CA TYR A 92 -13.52 -6.97 5.58
C TYR A 92 -12.00 -7.12 5.34
N LEU A 93 -11.43 -8.31 5.60
CA LEU A 93 -10.07 -8.66 5.22
C LEU A 93 -10.10 -9.18 3.78
N MET A 94 -9.93 -8.26 2.83
CA MET A 94 -10.05 -8.56 1.41
C MET A 94 -8.77 -9.20 0.89
N ASP A 95 -8.85 -10.30 0.14
CA ASP A 95 -7.70 -10.79 -0.62
C ASP A 95 -7.30 -9.74 -1.67
N GLU A 96 -6.05 -9.30 -1.66
CA GLU A 96 -5.55 -8.27 -2.58
C GLU A 96 -5.85 -8.65 -4.03
N PHE A 97 -5.46 -9.85 -4.45
CA PHE A 97 -5.46 -10.26 -5.84
C PHE A 97 -6.85 -10.57 -6.43
N THR A 98 -7.86 -10.63 -5.57
CA THR A 98 -9.26 -10.61 -5.97
C THR A 98 -9.68 -9.23 -6.48
N PHE A 99 -9.16 -8.15 -5.88
CA PHE A 99 -9.62 -6.78 -6.10
C PHE A 99 -8.60 -5.85 -6.75
N ILE A 100 -7.32 -6.18 -6.67
CA ILE A 100 -6.19 -5.36 -7.08
C ILE A 100 -5.33 -6.19 -8.03
N TRP A 101 -4.77 -5.51 -9.02
CA TRP A 101 -3.66 -6.01 -9.81
C TRP A 101 -2.52 -5.02 -9.73
N GLU A 102 -1.30 -5.50 -9.96
CA GLU A 102 -0.10 -4.68 -9.85
C GLU A 102 0.97 -5.08 -10.85
N ASN A 103 1.91 -4.16 -11.07
CA ASN A 103 3.14 -4.35 -11.81
C ASN A 103 4.25 -4.92 -10.89
N PRO A 104 5.43 -5.30 -11.45
CA PRO A 104 6.52 -5.87 -10.67
C PRO A 104 6.96 -5.03 -9.48
N TYR A 105 7.35 -5.71 -8.40
CA TYR A 105 7.77 -5.09 -7.14
C TYR A 105 9.27 -5.18 -6.88
N ASP A 106 10.00 -6.16 -7.45
CA ASP A 106 11.44 -6.35 -7.26
C ASP A 106 12.26 -5.62 -8.36
N VAL A 107 12.25 -4.28 -8.38
CA VAL A 107 12.94 -3.48 -9.41
C VAL A 107 14.32 -3.05 -8.94
N THR A 108 15.37 -3.48 -9.64
CA THR A 108 16.78 -3.18 -9.28
C THR A 108 17.50 -2.24 -10.25
N SER A 109 16.77 -1.62 -11.19
CA SER A 109 17.32 -0.63 -12.11
C SER A 109 16.32 0.49 -12.38
N LEU A 110 16.80 1.74 -12.35
CA LEU A 110 16.03 2.94 -12.70
C LEU A 110 15.39 2.85 -14.09
N SER A 111 15.93 2.06 -15.02
CA SER A 111 15.35 1.89 -16.36
C SER A 111 14.23 0.85 -16.43
N ASN A 112 13.99 0.09 -15.37
CA ASN A 112 13.21 -1.16 -15.42
C ASN A 112 11.84 -1.05 -14.74
N PHE A 113 11.40 0.16 -14.36
CA PHE A 113 10.02 0.36 -13.94
C PHE A 113 9.06 0.05 -15.10
N SER A 114 8.27 -1.02 -14.92
CA SER A 114 7.32 -1.53 -15.92
C SER A 114 5.89 -1.18 -15.55
N CYS A 115 5.04 -0.96 -16.56
CA CYS A 115 3.59 -0.84 -16.40
C CYS A 115 2.86 -2.13 -16.80
N ILE A 116 3.60 -3.19 -17.14
CA ILE A 116 3.03 -4.50 -17.48
C ILE A 116 2.58 -5.17 -16.17
N PRO A 117 1.35 -5.69 -16.08
CA PRO A 117 0.89 -6.41 -14.89
C PRO A 117 1.73 -7.66 -14.65
N GLU A 118 1.98 -7.98 -13.38
CA GLU A 118 2.64 -9.22 -12.95
C GLU A 118 1.72 -10.05 -12.05
N ARG A 119 0.92 -9.40 -11.19
CA ARG A 119 0.00 -10.08 -10.28
C ARG A 119 -1.42 -9.53 -10.40
N PRO A 120 -2.46 -10.38 -10.28
CA PRO A 120 -2.40 -11.84 -10.24
C PRO A 120 -2.00 -12.50 -11.56
N ALA A 121 -1.64 -13.79 -11.49
CA ALA A 121 -1.34 -14.63 -12.66
C ALA A 121 -2.42 -14.61 -13.76
N ALA A 122 -3.67 -14.31 -13.41
CA ALA A 122 -4.77 -14.18 -14.37
C ALA A 122 -4.62 -13.01 -15.35
N VAL A 123 -3.79 -12.00 -15.03
CA VAL A 123 -3.58 -10.79 -15.85
C VAL A 123 -2.10 -10.56 -16.17
N ASP A 124 -1.21 -11.44 -15.73
CA ASP A 124 0.23 -11.37 -15.95
C ASP A 124 0.58 -11.18 -17.43
N GLY A 125 1.44 -10.21 -17.72
CA GLY A 125 1.88 -9.87 -19.06
C GLY A 125 0.82 -9.19 -19.93
N ASN A 126 -0.39 -8.95 -19.43
CA ASN A 126 -1.53 -8.52 -20.26
C ASN A 126 -2.28 -7.30 -19.69
N ILE A 127 -1.90 -6.12 -20.19
CA ILE A 127 -2.53 -4.84 -19.82
C ILE A 127 -4.03 -4.82 -20.13
N GLU A 128 -4.47 -5.35 -21.28
CA GLU A 128 -5.89 -5.33 -21.66
C GLU A 128 -6.73 -6.18 -20.70
N ALA A 129 -6.23 -7.37 -20.34
CA ALA A 129 -6.87 -8.23 -19.35
C ALA A 129 -6.92 -7.55 -17.97
N ALA A 130 -5.83 -6.92 -17.53
CA ALA A 130 -5.79 -6.20 -16.26
C ALA A 130 -6.81 -5.05 -16.20
N VAL A 131 -6.81 -4.17 -17.21
CA VAL A 131 -7.70 -3.01 -17.30
C VAL A 131 -9.17 -3.42 -17.37
N SER A 132 -9.49 -4.48 -18.12
CA SER A 132 -10.87 -4.97 -18.28
C SER A 132 -11.34 -5.87 -17.12
N SER A 133 -10.45 -6.28 -16.21
CA SER A 133 -10.79 -7.23 -15.14
C SER A 133 -11.70 -6.68 -14.04
N GLY A 134 -11.94 -5.37 -14.00
CA GLY A 134 -12.67 -4.70 -12.91
C GLY A 134 -11.87 -4.51 -11.62
N ARG A 135 -10.60 -4.96 -11.58
CA ARG A 135 -9.69 -4.73 -10.45
C ARG A 135 -9.17 -3.29 -10.43
N MET A 136 -8.84 -2.81 -9.24
CA MET A 136 -8.08 -1.58 -9.03
C MET A 136 -6.60 -1.80 -9.37
N ALA A 137 -5.93 -0.74 -9.86
CA ALA A 137 -4.52 -0.81 -10.23
C ALA A 137 -3.63 -0.31 -9.09
N LEU A 138 -2.68 -1.11 -8.65
CA LEU A 138 -1.59 -0.71 -7.77
C LEU A 138 -0.30 -0.59 -8.59
N MET A 139 0.39 0.54 -8.45
CA MET A 139 1.69 0.76 -9.08
C MET A 139 2.79 0.65 -8.02
N ASN A 140 3.51 -0.47 -8.02
CA ASN A 140 4.79 -0.59 -7.33
C ASN A 140 5.82 0.31 -8.00
N HIS A 141 6.43 1.18 -7.20
CA HIS A 141 7.43 2.14 -7.64
C HIS A 141 8.44 2.44 -6.53
N PHE A 142 9.16 1.40 -6.12
CA PHE A 142 10.32 1.48 -5.25
C PHE A 142 11.48 0.77 -5.94
N LEU A 143 12.70 1.22 -5.64
CA LEU A 143 13.93 0.71 -6.24
C LEU A 143 14.73 0.01 -5.16
N ASP A 144 15.09 -1.22 -5.42
CA ASP A 144 15.95 -2.01 -4.55
C ASP A 144 17.38 -2.06 -5.10
N GLU A 145 18.33 -2.26 -4.21
CA GLU A 145 19.69 -2.64 -4.54
C GLU A 145 20.00 -4.03 -3.98
N GLU A 146 20.59 -4.88 -4.81
CA GLU A 146 21.06 -6.19 -4.38
C GLU A 146 22.23 -6.03 -3.39
N GLN A 147 22.06 -6.64 -2.23
CA GLN A 147 23.14 -6.97 -1.32
C GLN A 147 23.62 -8.40 -1.59
N GLY A 148 24.78 -8.75 -1.00
CA GLY A 148 25.26 -10.13 -1.04
C GLY A 148 24.22 -11.11 -0.47
N PHE A 149 24.25 -12.36 -0.98
CA PHE A 149 23.39 -13.47 -0.53
C PHE A 149 21.88 -13.33 -0.84
N GLY A 150 21.51 -12.59 -1.89
CA GLY A 150 20.12 -12.48 -2.34
C GLY A 150 19.24 -11.68 -1.38
N ILE A 151 19.85 -10.74 -0.65
CA ILE A 151 19.14 -9.78 0.19
C ILE A 151 18.98 -8.51 -0.64
N GLU A 152 17.77 -8.00 -0.74
CA GLU A 152 17.49 -6.70 -1.36
C GLU A 152 17.17 -5.69 -0.26
N ILE A 153 17.62 -4.46 -0.45
CA ILE A 153 17.29 -3.33 0.42
C ILE A 153 16.92 -2.12 -0.44
N PRO A 154 16.13 -1.17 0.10
CA PRO A 154 15.82 0.06 -0.62
C PRO A 154 17.08 0.81 -1.06
N ASP A 155 17.13 1.24 -2.32
CA ASP A 155 18.18 2.12 -2.85
C ASP A 155 17.95 3.56 -2.37
N ILE A 156 18.43 3.83 -1.16
CA ILE A 156 18.37 5.15 -0.54
C ILE A 156 19.20 6.17 -1.34
N GLY A 157 20.25 5.72 -2.05
CA GLY A 157 21.11 6.59 -2.85
C GLY A 157 20.37 7.26 -4.01
N ASN A 158 19.40 6.55 -4.60
CA ASN A 158 18.58 7.04 -5.70
C ASN A 158 17.18 7.51 -5.28
N ILE A 159 16.83 7.51 -4.00
CA ILE A 159 15.46 7.81 -3.53
C ILE A 159 14.93 9.17 -4.01
N SER A 160 15.81 10.18 -4.11
CA SER A 160 15.41 11.51 -4.61
C SER A 160 15.10 11.53 -6.10
N ILE A 161 15.56 10.54 -6.87
CA ILE A 161 15.27 10.36 -8.29
C ILE A 161 14.04 9.45 -8.43
N THR A 162 14.05 8.29 -7.78
CA THR A 162 12.96 7.31 -7.85
C THR A 162 11.63 7.96 -7.48
N ASN A 163 11.55 8.67 -6.36
CA ASN A 163 10.30 9.29 -5.95
C ASN A 163 9.94 10.57 -6.72
N ALA A 164 10.88 11.14 -7.50
CA ALA A 164 10.72 12.49 -8.06
C ALA A 164 9.48 12.64 -8.94
N PRO A 165 8.79 13.80 -8.87
CA PRO A 165 7.63 14.07 -9.73
C PRO A 165 7.99 14.37 -11.19
N SER A 166 9.27 14.45 -11.51
CA SER A 166 9.81 14.66 -12.86
C SER A 166 11.33 14.60 -12.85
N GLY A 167 11.93 14.28 -13.99
CA GLY A 167 13.37 14.38 -14.21
C GLY A 167 14.14 13.16 -13.70
N GLY A 168 15.22 12.80 -14.40
CA GLY A 168 15.95 11.56 -14.15
C GLY A 168 15.25 10.33 -14.72
N THR A 169 16.04 9.32 -15.09
CA THR A 169 15.50 8.02 -15.52
C THR A 169 14.81 7.34 -14.32
N GLY A 170 13.65 6.75 -14.55
CA GLY A 170 12.95 5.98 -13.51
C GLY A 170 12.17 6.79 -12.49
N ASN A 171 12.03 8.11 -12.67
CA ASN A 171 11.26 8.91 -11.71
C ASN A 171 9.76 8.56 -11.69
N LEU A 172 9.15 8.72 -10.52
CA LEU A 172 7.76 8.41 -10.25
C LEU A 172 6.79 9.16 -11.17
N GLY A 173 7.01 10.46 -11.40
CA GLY A 173 6.13 11.25 -12.25
C GLY A 173 6.07 10.75 -13.69
N GLY A 174 7.22 10.42 -14.26
CA GLY A 174 7.34 9.86 -15.60
C GLY A 174 6.74 8.46 -15.71
N THR A 175 7.03 7.60 -14.72
CA THR A 175 6.48 6.24 -14.66
C THR A 175 4.97 6.25 -14.52
N ALA A 176 4.43 7.06 -13.60
CA ALA A 176 3.00 7.21 -13.41
C ALA A 176 2.28 7.74 -14.65
N ALA A 177 2.88 8.71 -15.36
CA ALA A 177 2.33 9.22 -16.62
C ALA A 177 2.30 8.14 -17.71
N ASN A 178 3.37 7.36 -17.83
CA ASN A 178 3.44 6.23 -18.77
C ASN A 178 2.38 5.17 -18.45
N CYS A 179 2.29 4.73 -17.19
CA CYS A 179 1.30 3.74 -16.78
C CYS A 179 -0.14 4.27 -16.95
N THR A 180 -0.39 5.54 -16.64
CA THR A 180 -1.69 6.19 -16.89
C THR A 180 -2.08 6.13 -18.38
N ALA A 181 -1.13 6.40 -19.28
CA ALA A 181 -1.37 6.35 -20.71
C ALA A 181 -1.66 4.92 -21.21
N LEU A 182 -0.94 3.93 -20.69
CA LEU A 182 -1.12 2.51 -21.07
C LEU A 182 -2.40 1.90 -20.48
N TRP A 183 -2.75 2.26 -19.24
CA TRP A 183 -3.91 1.70 -18.53
C TRP A 183 -5.21 2.46 -18.83
N GLY A 184 -5.11 3.64 -19.46
CA GLY A 184 -6.23 4.52 -19.77
C GLY A 184 -6.80 5.29 -18.57
N LYS A 185 -6.20 5.14 -17.39
CA LYS A 185 -6.57 5.82 -16.14
C LYS A 185 -5.38 5.84 -15.17
N PRO A 186 -5.32 6.81 -14.24
CA PRO A 186 -4.31 6.80 -13.18
C PRO A 186 -4.38 5.54 -12.31
N PRO A 187 -3.25 5.11 -11.70
CA PRO A 187 -3.26 4.09 -10.67
C PRO A 187 -4.24 4.43 -9.53
N ASN A 188 -4.89 3.42 -8.95
CA ASN A 188 -5.67 3.57 -7.73
C ASN A 188 -4.76 3.73 -6.51
N TYR A 189 -3.66 2.96 -6.48
CA TYR A 189 -2.64 2.99 -5.45
C TYR A 189 -1.26 3.14 -6.08
N ILE A 190 -0.36 3.81 -5.37
CA ILE A 190 1.05 3.91 -5.70
C ILE A 190 1.82 3.54 -4.44
N LEU A 191 2.68 2.52 -4.53
CA LEU A 191 3.53 2.09 -3.44
C LEU A 191 4.96 2.55 -3.70
N VAL A 192 5.53 3.29 -2.75
CA VAL A 192 6.90 3.82 -2.81
C VAL A 192 7.59 3.60 -1.47
N ASP A 193 8.91 3.53 -1.48
CA ASP A 193 9.71 3.68 -0.28
C ASP A 193 9.84 5.14 0.12
N PHE A 194 9.86 5.44 1.42
CA PHE A 194 10.11 6.78 1.97
C PHE A 194 9.31 7.89 1.26
N PHE A 195 7.98 7.82 1.29
CA PHE A 195 7.13 8.75 0.51
C PHE A 195 7.35 10.23 0.83
N ASP A 196 7.93 10.53 1.99
CA ASP A 196 8.30 11.87 2.43
C ASP A 196 9.55 12.41 1.70
N GLN A 197 10.24 11.55 0.94
CA GLN A 197 11.40 11.87 0.12
C GLN A 197 11.04 12.00 -1.36
N GLY A 198 11.83 12.82 -2.09
CA GLY A 198 11.74 12.98 -3.55
C GLY A 198 10.36 13.44 -4.05
N PRO A 199 9.79 14.52 -3.53
CA PRO A 199 8.40 14.55 -3.04
C PRO A 199 7.38 13.69 -3.82
N ALA A 200 7.27 12.40 -3.47
CA ALA A 200 6.38 11.44 -4.15
C ALA A 200 4.91 11.92 -4.20
N ILE A 201 4.47 12.55 -3.12
CA ILE A 201 3.12 13.11 -2.96
C ILE A 201 2.79 14.15 -4.04
N THR A 202 3.77 14.88 -4.57
CA THR A 202 3.54 15.84 -5.67
C THR A 202 3.05 15.13 -6.93
N THR A 203 3.50 13.90 -7.21
CA THR A 203 2.99 13.10 -8.32
C THR A 203 1.52 12.75 -8.10
N VAL A 204 1.18 12.31 -6.88
CA VAL A 204 -0.20 11.94 -6.51
C VAL A 204 -1.14 13.14 -6.63
N ASP A 205 -0.72 14.33 -6.19
CA ASP A 205 -1.52 15.56 -6.33
C ASP A 205 -1.81 15.90 -7.79
N LYS A 206 -0.79 15.78 -8.66
CA LYS A 206 -0.93 16.00 -10.11
C LYS A 206 -1.89 15.01 -10.76
N LEU A 207 -1.80 13.73 -10.41
CA LEU A 207 -2.69 12.68 -10.94
C LEU A 207 -4.15 12.90 -10.54
N ASN A 208 -4.38 13.40 -9.32
CA ASN A 208 -5.72 13.73 -8.83
C ASN A 208 -6.21 15.10 -9.29
N GLY A 209 -5.36 15.92 -9.94
CA GLY A 209 -5.73 17.26 -10.40
C GLY A 209 -6.06 18.23 -9.27
N ILE A 210 -5.47 18.05 -8.08
CA ILE A 210 -5.77 18.87 -6.90
C ILE A 210 -4.63 19.83 -6.56
N THR A 211 -4.98 20.91 -5.86
CA THR A 211 -4.02 21.71 -5.10
C THR A 211 -4.23 21.38 -3.61
N PRO A 212 -3.25 20.77 -2.92
CA PRO A 212 -3.43 20.34 -1.56
C PRO A 212 -3.59 21.53 -0.61
N VAL A 213 -4.52 21.41 0.35
CA VAL A 213 -4.73 22.38 1.43
C VAL A 213 -4.68 21.65 2.77
N GLY A 214 -4.01 22.24 3.76
CA GLY A 214 -3.99 21.71 5.13
C GLY A 214 -3.20 20.41 5.36
N ARG A 215 -2.50 19.88 4.34
CA ARG A 215 -1.66 18.68 4.51
C ARG A 215 -0.48 18.97 5.44
N THR A 216 -0.33 18.16 6.48
CA THR A 216 0.84 18.17 7.37
C THR A 216 1.82 17.08 6.96
N GLY A 217 3.10 17.42 6.78
CA GLY A 217 4.16 16.44 6.57
C GLY A 217 4.55 15.70 7.87
N PRO A 218 5.34 14.62 7.77
CA PRO A 218 5.90 13.98 8.95
C PRO A 218 6.78 14.95 9.73
N THR A 219 6.69 14.88 11.06
CA THR A 219 7.56 15.62 11.98
C THR A 219 8.97 15.04 11.99
N ALA A 220 9.97 15.83 12.40
CA ALA A 220 11.36 15.38 12.51
C ALA A 220 11.53 14.16 13.44
N SER A 221 10.73 14.05 14.50
CA SER A 221 10.70 12.88 15.39
C SER A 221 10.16 11.61 14.70
N GLN A 222 9.23 11.77 13.78
CA GLN A 222 8.66 10.65 13.00
C GLN A 222 9.68 10.15 11.96
N MET A 223 10.42 11.07 11.32
CA MET A 223 11.51 10.71 10.40
C MET A 223 12.74 10.09 11.10
N ALA A 224 13.07 10.52 12.33
CA ALA A 224 14.18 9.96 13.12
C ALA A 224 13.93 8.51 13.60
N SER A 225 12.67 8.15 13.81
CA SER A 225 12.28 6.79 14.18
C SER A 225 12.38 5.84 12.98
N ALA A 226 12.16 6.34 11.75
CA ALA A 226 12.27 5.57 10.51
C ALA A 226 13.72 5.23 10.12
N THR A 227 14.67 6.13 10.40
CA THR A 227 16.11 5.91 10.14
C THR A 227 16.75 4.90 11.08
N SER A 228 16.25 4.80 12.32
CA SER A 228 16.73 3.83 13.32
C SER A 228 16.32 2.37 12.99
N ALA A 229 15.30 2.19 12.14
CA ALA A 229 14.77 0.89 11.73
C ALA A 229 15.41 0.34 10.44
N ALA A 230 16.36 1.04 9.82
CA ALA A 230 17.07 0.62 8.61
C ALA A 230 18.34 -0.22 8.89
N SER A 231 18.38 -0.97 10.00
CA SER A 231 19.48 -1.91 10.29
C SER A 231 19.35 -3.23 9.51
N PRO A 232 20.47 -3.90 9.17
CA PRO A 232 20.46 -5.09 8.34
C PRO A 232 19.72 -6.25 9.00
N ARG A 233 18.98 -6.98 8.16
CA ARG A 233 18.16 -8.17 8.48
C ARG A 233 18.96 -9.19 9.32
N PRO A 234 18.66 -9.40 10.62
CA PRO A 234 19.23 -10.51 11.37
C PRO A 234 18.51 -11.80 10.97
N THR A 235 19.27 -12.86 10.70
CA THR A 235 18.77 -14.19 10.32
C THR A 235 18.07 -14.96 11.44
N THR A 236 17.81 -14.34 12.59
CA THR A 236 17.12 -14.95 13.72
C THR A 236 16.30 -13.90 14.47
N MET A 237 15.04 -13.71 14.08
CA MET A 237 14.03 -13.12 14.95
C MET A 237 12.74 -13.93 14.83
N SER A 238 12.32 -14.56 15.93
CA SER A 238 10.90 -14.87 16.14
C SER A 238 10.19 -13.58 16.54
N GLY A 239 9.14 -13.20 15.80
CA GLY A 239 8.28 -12.06 16.11
C GLY A 239 8.07 -11.06 14.97
N CYS A 240 6.86 -10.50 14.95
CA CYS A 240 6.37 -9.47 14.04
C CYS A 240 7.29 -8.22 14.04
N SER A 241 8.16 -8.10 13.03
CA SER A 241 8.94 -6.89 12.75
C SER A 241 8.12 -5.93 11.89
N THR A 242 7.93 -4.70 12.35
CA THR A 242 7.28 -3.65 11.56
C THR A 242 8.07 -2.35 11.55
N ARG A 243 8.01 -1.67 10.40
CA ARG A 243 8.32 -0.25 10.27
C ARG A 243 7.04 0.52 10.57
N SER A 244 6.94 1.13 11.75
CA SER A 244 5.81 1.97 12.12
C SER A 244 6.04 3.41 11.68
N TRP A 245 5.04 4.00 11.03
CA TRP A 245 4.97 5.44 10.82
C TRP A 245 3.64 5.95 11.40
N THR A 246 3.72 6.90 12.34
CA THR A 246 2.56 7.68 12.77
C THR A 246 2.39 8.83 11.78
N TRP A 247 1.22 8.97 11.16
CA TRP A 247 0.93 10.03 10.18
C TRP A 247 -0.02 11.07 10.73
N ALA A 248 -0.09 12.21 10.05
CA ALA A 248 -1.10 13.26 10.21
C ALA A 248 -1.60 13.62 8.80
N THR A 249 -2.85 13.25 8.51
CA THR A 249 -3.71 13.55 7.34
C THR A 249 -3.29 13.13 5.92
N GLY A 250 -4.25 12.58 5.17
CA GLY A 250 -4.20 12.26 3.73
C GLY A 250 -3.92 10.78 3.42
N VAL A 251 -4.79 10.16 2.61
CA VAL A 251 -4.80 8.74 2.18
C VAL A 251 -3.44 8.04 2.33
N ALA A 252 -3.31 7.27 3.41
CA ALA A 252 -2.16 6.44 3.67
C ALA A 252 -2.46 5.01 3.19
N ALA A 253 -1.60 4.48 2.31
CA ALA A 253 -1.39 3.04 2.21
C ALA A 253 -0.41 2.66 3.32
N VAL A 254 -0.88 1.95 4.35
CA VAL A 254 0.01 1.39 5.37
C VAL A 254 0.35 -0.04 4.98
N LEU A 255 1.63 -0.28 4.65
CA LEU A 255 2.15 -1.62 4.43
C LEU A 255 2.43 -2.28 5.80
N VAL A 256 1.65 -3.29 6.19
CA VAL A 256 1.87 -4.05 7.42
C VAL A 256 2.43 -5.42 7.05
N TRP A 257 3.62 -5.77 7.57
CA TRP A 257 4.18 -7.11 7.46
C TRP A 257 3.86 -7.89 8.74
N CYS A 258 3.21 -9.04 8.60
CA CYS A 258 3.01 -9.98 9.71
C CYS A 258 4.07 -11.08 9.65
N PHE A 259 4.97 -11.11 10.64
CA PHE A 259 5.77 -12.29 10.99
C PHE A 259 5.25 -12.88 12.32
N MET A 260 4.99 -14.18 12.41
CA MET A 260 4.67 -14.92 13.65
C MET A 260 5.92 -15.62 14.21
#